data_AF-A0A9E0KZZ6-F1
#
_entry.id   AF-A0A9E0KZZ6-F1
#
_cell.length_a   1.000
_cell.length_b   1.000
_cell.length_c   1.000
_cell.angle_alpha   90.00
_cell.angle_beta   90.00
_cell.angle_gamma   90.00
#
_symmetry.space_group_name_H-M   'P 1'
#
loop_
_entity.id
_entity.type
_entity.pdbx_description
1 polymer ?
#
loop_
_entity_poly.entity_id
_entity_poly.type
_entity_poly.pdbx_seq_one_letter_code
_entity_poly.pdbx_strand_id
1 'polypeptide(L)'
;MNDVFKSEHLVWDLGRLSDHDRATRFAMRFQQSLCVYSPPVQQLYTNYEIIVPEDDHRKLIILPNPHAFHDIFNRINEDSIVQTSLFITPDDKGGLQLLIPMSGGRQRAMPLAVG
;
A
#
# COMPACT_ATOMS: atom_id res chain seq x y z
N MET A 1 -9.88 22.59 -1.92
CA MET A 1 -9.75 21.25 -2.53
C MET A 1 -8.31 20.98 -3.03
N ASN A 2 -7.28 21.65 -2.48
CA ASN A 2 -5.90 21.62 -3.02
C ASN A 2 -4.83 21.10 -2.03
N ASP A 3 -5.21 20.60 -0.86
CA ASP A 3 -4.24 20.14 0.17
C ASP A 3 -3.91 18.64 0.10
N VAL A 4 -4.66 17.85 -0.69
CA VAL A 4 -4.41 16.39 -0.82
C VAL A 4 -3.03 16.12 -1.42
N PHE A 5 -2.57 16.98 -2.35
CA PHE A 5 -1.25 16.84 -3.00
C PHE A 5 -0.07 17.22 -2.10
N LYS A 6 -0.32 17.73 -0.89
CA LYS A 6 0.72 18.12 0.07
C LYS A 6 1.11 17.00 1.03
N SER A 7 0.36 15.90 1.03
CA SER A 7 0.59 14.75 1.90
C SER A 7 1.57 13.77 1.25
N GLU A 8 2.87 14.09 1.26
CA GLU A 8 3.93 13.22 0.72
C GLU A 8 3.85 11.78 1.26
N HIS A 9 3.37 11.62 2.49
CA HIS A 9 3.17 10.35 3.19
C HIS A 9 2.02 9.48 2.62
N LEU A 10 1.18 10.02 1.73
CA LEU A 10 0.14 9.29 0.99
C LEU A 10 0.42 9.24 -0.52
N VAL A 11 1.63 9.60 -0.94
CA VAL A 11 2.08 9.50 -2.32
C VAL A 11 3.08 8.35 -2.42
N TRP A 12 2.76 7.34 -3.23
CA TRP A 12 3.66 6.25 -3.53
C TRP A 12 4.37 6.50 -4.86
N ASP A 13 5.70 6.46 -4.83
CA ASP A 13 6.56 6.66 -5.99
C ASP A 13 6.83 5.33 -6.70
N LEU A 14 6.53 5.28 -8.00
CA LEU A 14 6.77 4.15 -8.90
C LEU A 14 7.98 4.39 -9.81
N GLY A 15 8.66 5.52 -9.75
CA GLY A 15 9.68 5.96 -10.72
C GLY A 15 10.93 5.09 -10.79
N ARG A 16 11.10 4.16 -9.85
CA ARG A 16 12.15 3.12 -9.88
C ARG A 16 11.73 1.86 -10.66
N LEU A 17 10.45 1.73 -11.01
CA LEU A 17 9.90 0.59 -11.75
C LEU A 17 9.91 0.91 -13.25
N SER A 18 10.10 -0.11 -14.09
CA SER A 18 10.12 0.08 -15.54
C SER A 18 8.74 0.08 -16.19
N ASP A 19 7.77 -0.59 -15.57
CA ASP A 19 6.41 -0.77 -16.07
C ASP A 19 5.41 -0.23 -15.03
N HIS A 20 5.17 1.08 -15.09
CA HIS A 20 4.30 1.78 -14.15
C HIS A 20 2.85 1.31 -14.27
N ASP A 21 2.35 1.06 -15.48
CA ASP A 21 0.97 0.60 -15.69
C ASP A 21 0.71 -0.74 -15.03
N ARG A 22 1.65 -1.70 -15.15
CA ARG A 22 1.55 -2.98 -14.47
C ARG A 22 1.64 -2.82 -12.95
N ALA A 23 2.54 -1.97 -12.46
CA ALA A 23 2.68 -1.68 -11.04
C ALA A 23 1.40 -1.06 -10.45
N THR A 24 0.82 -0.09 -11.14
CA THR A 24 -0.47 0.53 -10.81
C THR A 24 -1.58 -0.50 -10.73
N ARG A 25 -1.77 -1.31 -11.78
CA ARG A 25 -2.80 -2.36 -11.79
C ARG A 25 -2.59 -3.38 -10.68
N PHE A 26 -1.34 -3.67 -10.32
CA PHE A 26 -1.03 -4.57 -9.21
C PHE A 26 -1.41 -3.95 -7.87
N ALA A 27 -0.99 -2.70 -7.60
CA ALA A 27 -1.32 -1.99 -6.36
C ALA A 27 -2.83 -1.83 -6.15
N MET A 28 -3.58 -1.48 -7.21
CA MET A 28 -5.03 -1.30 -7.16
C MET A 28 -5.80 -2.56 -6.73
N ARG A 29 -5.25 -3.77 -6.94
CA ARG A 29 -5.88 -5.01 -6.47
C ARG A 29 -5.97 -5.11 -4.94
N PHE A 30 -5.17 -4.35 -4.22
CA PHE A 30 -5.10 -4.38 -2.75
C PHE A 30 -5.94 -3.31 -2.05
N GLN A 31 -6.59 -2.42 -2.81
CA GLN A 31 -7.34 -1.28 -2.25
C GLN A 31 -8.40 -1.70 -1.22
N GLN A 32 -9.00 -2.88 -1.39
CA GLN A 32 -10.05 -3.41 -0.51
C GLN A 32 -9.54 -4.46 0.49
N SER A 33 -8.23 -4.76 0.49
CA SER A 33 -7.65 -5.86 1.27
C SER A 33 -6.58 -5.42 2.25
N LEU A 34 -5.94 -4.29 2.00
CA LEU A 34 -4.88 -3.75 2.86
C LEU A 34 -5.25 -2.36 3.36
N CYS A 35 -4.90 -2.08 4.61
CA CYS A 35 -5.03 -0.76 5.21
C CYS A 35 -3.77 0.07 4.94
N VAL A 36 -3.91 1.40 4.90
CA VAL A 36 -2.77 2.33 4.74
C VAL A 36 -2.56 3.12 6.02
N TYR A 37 -1.36 3.05 6.58
CA TYR A 37 -0.97 3.84 7.74
C TYR A 37 -0.26 5.13 7.30
N SER A 38 -0.63 6.25 7.92
CA SER A 38 0.01 7.56 7.73
C SER A 38 0.64 8.03 9.05
N PRO A 39 1.98 7.97 9.18
CA PRO A 39 2.68 8.34 10.40
C PRO A 39 2.46 9.81 10.83
N PRO A 40 2.55 10.83 9.94
CA PRO A 40 2.46 12.23 10.35
C PRO A 40 1.16 12.63 11.02
N VAL A 41 0.07 11.90 10.74
CA VAL A 41 -1.25 12.15 11.33
C VAL A 41 -1.70 11.02 12.26
N GLN A 42 -0.89 9.97 12.44
CA GLN A 42 -1.17 8.80 13.30
C GLN A 42 -2.51 8.12 12.99
N GLN A 43 -2.82 7.96 11.71
CA GLN A 43 -4.07 7.37 11.23
C GLN A 43 -3.83 6.11 10.41
N LEU A 44 -4.73 5.13 10.57
CA LEU A 44 -4.84 3.95 9.72
C LEU A 44 -6.16 4.02 8.96
N TYR A 45 -6.06 4.06 7.63
CA TYR A 45 -7.18 4.10 6.71
C TYR A 45 -7.52 2.70 6.24
N THR A 46 -8.75 2.25 6.50
CA THR A 46 -9.26 0.97 5.97
C THR A 46 -10.12 1.15 4.72
N ASN A 47 -10.51 2.39 4.43
CA ASN A 47 -11.35 2.78 3.30
C ASN A 47 -10.72 3.98 2.57
N TYR A 48 -10.18 3.72 1.39
CA TYR A 48 -9.48 4.71 0.57
C TYR A 48 -9.55 4.33 -0.91
N GLU A 49 -9.22 5.29 -1.77
CA GLU A 49 -9.02 5.07 -3.20
C GLU A 49 -7.56 5.31 -3.59
N ILE A 50 -7.08 4.56 -4.58
CA ILE A 50 -5.78 4.78 -5.22
C ILE A 50 -6.01 5.52 -6.53
N ILE A 51 -5.47 6.74 -6.63
CA ILE A 51 -5.61 7.62 -7.80
C ILE A 51 -4.27 7.70 -8.54
N VAL A 52 -4.32 7.65 -9.87
CA VAL A 52 -3.17 7.93 -10.74
C VAL A 52 -3.32 9.38 -11.23
N PRO A 53 -2.36 10.28 -10.95
CA PRO A 53 -2.39 11.64 -11.48
C PRO A 53 -2.30 11.65 -13.00
N GLU A 54 -3.08 12.51 -13.66
CA GLU A 54 -3.04 12.67 -15.13
C GLU A 54 -1.67 13.16 -15.62
N ASP A 55 -1.00 14.01 -14.83
CA ASP A 55 0.28 14.64 -15.19
C ASP A 55 1.52 13.79 -14.83
N ASP A 56 1.37 12.74 -13.99
CA ASP A 56 2.50 11.93 -13.53
C ASP A 56 2.10 10.48 -13.22
N HIS A 57 2.12 9.64 -14.26
CA HIS A 57 1.86 8.19 -14.16
C HIS A 57 2.87 7.41 -13.29
N ARG A 58 3.90 8.07 -12.76
CA ARG A 58 4.90 7.48 -11.86
C ARG A 58 4.51 7.60 -10.40
N LYS A 59 3.33 8.15 -10.10
CA LYS A 59 2.85 8.32 -8.73
C LYS A 59 1.49 7.68 -8.57
N LEU A 60 1.27 7.16 -7.37
CA LEU A 60 -0.04 6.78 -6.88
C LEU A 60 -0.37 7.67 -5.68
N ILE A 61 -1.58 8.21 -5.65
CA ILE A 61 -2.07 9.01 -4.53
C ILE A 61 -3.10 8.19 -3.79
N ILE A 62 -2.89 7.99 -2.50
CA ILE A 62 -3.86 7.39 -1.60
C ILE A 62 -4.81 8.49 -1.11
N LEU A 63 -6.10 8.36 -1.43
CA LEU A 63 -7.14 9.27 -1.02
C LEU A 63 -8.07 8.58 0.00
N PRO A 64 -7.93 8.87 1.31
CA PRO A 64 -8.87 8.41 2.32
C PRO A 64 -10.29 8.90 2.03
N ASN A 65 -11.30 8.08 2.27
CA ASN A 65 -12.69 8.48 2.06
C ASN A 65 -13.14 9.47 3.17
N PRO A 66 -13.42 10.74 2.84
CA PRO A 66 -13.76 11.76 3.85
C PRO A 66 -15.12 11.53 4.52
N HIS A 67 -15.99 10.73 3.90
CA HIS A 67 -17.32 10.40 4.43
C HIS A 67 -17.32 9.11 5.27
N ALA A 68 -16.24 8.34 5.24
CA ALA A 68 -16.06 7.12 6.01
C ALA A 68 -15.22 7.35 7.28
N PHE A 69 -15.50 8.41 8.04
CA PHE A 69 -14.72 8.74 9.23
C PHE A 69 -14.73 7.64 10.31
N HIS A 70 -15.75 6.77 10.30
CA HIS A 70 -15.86 5.61 11.19
C HIS A 70 -14.90 4.47 10.80
N ASP A 71 -14.35 4.50 9.59
CA ASP A 71 -13.36 3.55 9.06
C ASP A 71 -11.91 4.02 9.28
N ILE A 72 -11.72 5.11 10.04
CA ILE A 72 -10.41 5.67 10.34
C ILE A 72 -10.05 5.38 11.79
N PHE A 73 -8.98 4.59 11.99
CA PHE A 73 -8.41 4.40 13.32
C PHE A 73 -7.41 5.52 13.59
N ASN A 74 -7.58 6.21 14.73
CA ASN A 74 -6.84 7.42 15.07
C ASN A 74 -5.90 7.17 16.26
N ARG A 75 -4.87 8.03 16.40
CA ARG A 75 -3.91 8.01 17.53
C ARG A 75 -3.13 6.69 17.62
N ILE A 76 -2.84 6.07 16.48
CA ILE A 76 -1.95 4.91 16.43
C ILE A 76 -0.52 5.46 16.41
N ASN A 77 0.15 5.37 17.55
CA ASN A 77 1.55 5.78 17.69
C ASN A 77 2.44 4.97 16.73
N GLU A 78 3.37 5.64 16.06
CA GLU A 78 4.36 5.03 15.18
C GLU A 78 5.20 3.96 15.89
N ASP A 79 5.46 4.12 17.20
CA ASP A 79 6.15 3.10 18.01
C ASP A 79 5.39 1.77 18.10
N SER A 80 4.09 1.77 17.78
CA SER A 80 3.26 0.55 17.72
C SER A 80 3.28 -0.12 16.34
N ILE A 81 3.97 0.48 15.36
CA ILE A 81 4.08 -0.04 14.00
C ILE A 81 5.40 -0.79 13.85
N VAL A 82 5.32 -2.02 13.34
CA VAL A 82 6.49 -2.88 13.13
C VAL A 82 6.62 -3.21 11.65
N GLN A 83 7.76 -2.85 11.05
CA GLN A 83 8.09 -3.29 9.71
C GLN A 83 8.33 -4.81 9.71
N THR A 84 7.44 -5.55 9.04
CA THR A 84 7.46 -7.02 9.05
C THR A 84 8.41 -7.61 8.00
N SER A 85 8.87 -6.79 7.04
CA SER A 85 9.63 -7.23 5.85
C SER A 85 8.93 -8.36 5.06
N LEU A 86 7.60 -8.40 5.15
CA LEU A 86 6.74 -9.25 4.33
C LEU A 86 6.52 -8.58 2.97
N PHE A 87 6.58 -9.36 1.90
CA PHE A 87 6.29 -8.87 0.54
C PHE A 87 5.23 -9.73 -0.11
N ILE A 88 4.23 -9.09 -0.74
CA ILE A 88 3.29 -9.78 -1.61
C ILE A 88 3.83 -9.65 -3.04
N THR A 89 4.08 -10.78 -3.70
CA THR A 89 4.61 -10.82 -5.07
C THR A 89 3.76 -11.72 -5.95
N PRO A 90 3.76 -11.52 -7.28
CA PRO A 90 3.31 -12.58 -8.18
C PRO A 90 4.18 -13.83 -8.04
N ASP A 91 3.60 -15.00 -8.27
CA ASP A 91 4.32 -16.27 -8.43
C ASP A 91 4.61 -16.58 -9.92
N ASP A 92 5.26 -17.71 -10.19
CA ASP A 92 5.63 -18.16 -11.54
C ASP A 92 4.44 -18.60 -12.40
N LYS A 93 3.28 -18.84 -11.79
CA LYS A 93 2.03 -19.29 -12.41
C LYS A 93 0.99 -18.18 -12.51
N GLY A 94 1.33 -16.95 -12.13
CA GLY A 94 0.44 -15.79 -12.15
C GLY A 94 -0.49 -15.67 -10.94
N GLY A 95 -0.29 -16.50 -9.91
CA GLY A 95 -0.90 -16.36 -8.58
C GLY A 95 -0.18 -15.33 -7.70
N LEU A 96 -0.60 -15.21 -6.45
CA LEU A 96 0.03 -14.36 -5.44
C LEU A 96 0.71 -15.21 -4.37
N GLN A 97 1.87 -14.75 -3.91
CA GLN A 97 2.60 -15.36 -2.81
C GLN A 97 3.07 -14.30 -1.82
N LEU A 98 3.16 -14.71 -0.55
CA LEU A 98 3.77 -13.95 0.53
C LEU A 98 5.21 -14.43 0.71
N LEU A 99 6.16 -13.51 0.58
CA LEU A 99 7.56 -13.73 0.94
C LEU A 99 7.74 -13.40 2.42
N ILE A 100 8.06 -14.41 3.21
CA ILE A 100 8.27 -14.31 4.65
C ILE A 100 9.79 -14.32 4.93
N PRO A 101 10.34 -13.31 5.63
CA PRO A 101 11.74 -13.30 6.00
C PRO A 101 12.01 -14.39 7.05
N MET A 102 13.09 -15.13 6.85
CA MET A 102 13.57 -16.18 7.76
C MET A 102 14.91 -15.77 8.37
N SER A 103 15.32 -16.45 9.44
CA SER A 103 16.66 -16.28 10.00
C SER A 103 17.75 -16.58 8.97
N GLY A 104 18.85 -15.83 9.03
CA GLY A 104 19.98 -16.00 8.10
C GLY A 104 19.76 -15.43 6.69
N GLY A 105 18.83 -14.48 6.53
CA GLY A 105 18.65 -13.73 5.27
C GLY A 105 17.93 -14.51 4.17
N ARG A 106 17.40 -15.71 4.48
CA ARG A 106 16.58 -16.48 3.55
C ARG A 106 15.15 -15.94 3.56
N GLN A 107 14.45 -16.10 2.45
CA GLN A 107 13.01 -15.85 2.36
C GLN A 107 12.27 -17.15 2.04
N ARG A 108 11.09 -17.33 2.63
CA ARG A 108 10.18 -18.43 2.33
C ARG A 108 8.99 -17.87 1.55
N ALA A 109 8.77 -18.38 0.35
CA ALA A 109 7.55 -18.11 -0.41
C ALA A 109 6.41 -19.00 0.12
N MET A 110 5.26 -18.40 0.40
CA MET A 110 4.03 -19.10 0.76
C MET A 110 2.91 -18.63 -0.17
N PRO A 111 2.12 -19.54 -0.78
CA PRO A 111 0.96 -19.14 -1.55
C PRO A 111 0.01 -18.29 -0.71
N LEU A 112 -0.47 -17.17 -1.27
CA LEU A 112 -1.54 -16.40 -0.65
C LEU A 112 -2.84 -17.16 -0.95
N ALA A 113 -3.37 -17.90 0.03
CA ALA A 113 -4.61 -18.64 -0.17
C ALA A 113 -5.75 -17.68 -0.52
N VAL A 114 -6.46 -17.98 -1.61
CA VAL A 114 -7.74 -17.33 -1.91
C VAL A 114 -8.75 -17.95 -0.95
N GLY A 115 -9.18 -17.17 0.03
CA GLY A 115 -10.26 -17.55 0.96
C GLY A 115 -11.61 -17.55 0.27
#